data_AF-V7IC50-F1
#
_entry.id   AF-V7IC50-F1
#
_cell.length_a   1.000
_cell.length_b   1.000
_cell.length_c   1.000
_cell.angle_alpha   90.00
_cell.angle_beta   90.00
_cell.angle_gamma   90.00
#
_symmetry.space_group_name_H-M   'P 1'
#
loop_
_entity.id
_entity.type
_entity.pdbx_description
1 polymer ?
#
loop_
_entity_poly.entity_id
_entity_poly.type
_entity_poly.pdbx_seq_one_letter_code
_entity_poly.pdbx_strand_id
1 'polypeptide(L)' 'PPNAACTAPQFAESPLNPYFVNDVDLTGFAYWFAGHTHTAMDANIQGCRVVINPLGYPDEIGRNGYRDGCLIEV' A
#
# COMPACT_ATOMS: atom_id res chain seq x y z
N PRO A 1 5.11 -1.44 4.73
CA PRO A 1 3.83 -0.69 4.77
C PRO A 1 3.34 -0.49 6.20
N PRO A 2 2.52 0.55 6.50
CA PRO A 2 2.22 0.95 7.88
C PRO A 2 1.18 0.07 8.59
N ASN A 3 0.59 -0.91 7.89
CA ASN A 3 -0.50 -1.70 8.43
C ASN A 3 -0.64 -3.04 7.68
N ALA A 4 -1.12 -4.08 8.36
CA ALA A 4 -1.44 -5.39 7.77
C ALA A 4 -2.48 -5.31 6.64
N ALA A 5 -3.37 -4.31 6.65
CA ALA A 5 -4.30 -4.04 5.56
C ALA A 5 -3.61 -3.68 4.23
N CYS A 6 -2.31 -3.36 4.26
CA CYS A 6 -1.52 -3.12 3.05
C CYS A 6 -1.02 -4.40 2.38
N THR A 7 -1.14 -5.56 3.03
CA THR A 7 -0.70 -6.84 2.46
C THR A 7 -1.66 -7.26 1.36
N ALA A 8 -1.12 -7.52 0.16
CA ALA A 8 -1.93 -8.02 -0.93
C ALA A 8 -2.52 -9.41 -0.60
N PRO A 9 -3.77 -9.72 -1.00
CA PRO A 9 -4.45 -10.95 -0.56
C PRO A 9 -3.67 -12.25 -0.83
N GLN A 10 -2.93 -12.32 -1.95
CA GLN A 10 -2.12 -13.48 -2.30
C GLN A 10 -0.95 -13.74 -1.33
N PHE A 11 -0.60 -12.77 -0.49
CA PHE A 11 0.46 -12.87 0.52
C PHE A 11 -0.07 -12.84 1.96
N ALA A 12 -1.39 -12.91 2.20
CA ALA A 12 -1.99 -12.78 3.53
C ALA A 12 -1.35 -13.72 4.57
N GLU A 13 -1.08 -14.97 4.18
CA GLU A 13 -0.52 -16.01 5.05
C GLU A 13 1.01 -16.16 4.93
N SER A 14 1.69 -15.21 4.29
CA SER A 14 3.14 -15.28 4.13
C SER A 14 3.84 -15.15 5.49
N PRO A 15 4.70 -16.12 5.89
CA PRO A 15 5.46 -16.03 7.14
C PRO A 15 6.53 -14.92 7.08
N LEU A 16 6.74 -14.31 5.90
CA LEU A 16 7.68 -13.21 5.72
C LEU A 16 7.04 -11.83 5.98
N ASN A 17 5.71 -11.73 6.10
CA ASN A 17 5.03 -10.46 6.34
C ASN A 17 5.61 -9.63 7.52
N PRO A 18 6.01 -10.22 8.65
CA PRO A 18 6.61 -9.47 9.76
C PRO A 18 7.90 -8.71 9.43
N TYR A 19 8.58 -9.04 8.33
CA TYR A 19 9.79 -8.32 7.89
C TYR A 19 9.50 -7.09 7.02
N PHE A 20 8.26 -6.95 6.55
CA PHE A 20 7.89 -5.93 5.56
C PHE A 20 6.72 -5.04 5.99
N VAL A 21 5.88 -5.54 6.91
CA VAL A 21 4.73 -4.83 7.46
C VAL A 21 5.03 -4.44 8.90
N ASN A 22 4.70 -3.21 9.26
CA ASN A 22 4.74 -2.74 10.64
C ASN A 22 3.35 -2.24 11.07
N ASP A 23 3.27 -1.79 12.32
CA ASP A 23 2.07 -1.34 13.02
C ASP A 23 2.21 0.10 13.52
N VAL A 24 2.88 0.96 12.75
CA VAL A 24 3.04 2.37 13.13
C VAL A 24 1.67 3.05 13.32
N ASP A 25 1.54 3.84 14.39
CA ASP A 25 0.33 4.63 14.63
C ASP A 25 0.26 5.80 13.65
N LEU A 26 -0.81 5.82 12.85
CA LEU A 26 -1.05 6.85 11.83
C LEU A 26 -1.93 8.00 12.34
N THR A 27 -2.34 7.99 13.61
CA THR A 27 -3.18 9.04 14.18
C THR A 27 -2.54 10.42 14.02
N GLY A 28 -3.29 11.38 13.46
CA GLY A 28 -2.84 12.76 13.25
C GLY A 28 -2.10 13.00 11.93
N PHE A 29 -1.77 11.96 11.16
CA PHE A 29 -1.30 12.11 9.79
C PHE A 29 -2.48 12.21 8.83
N ALA A 30 -2.40 13.12 7.86
CA ALA A 30 -3.39 13.23 6.79
C ALA A 30 -3.16 12.20 5.67
N TYR A 31 -1.89 11.95 5.33
CA TYR A 31 -1.49 11.08 4.22
C TYR A 31 -0.28 10.24 4.59
N TRP A 32 -0.25 9.00 4.08
CA TRP A 32 0.90 8.11 4.16
C TRP A 32 1.12 7.41 2.82
N PHE A 33 2.30 7.60 2.23
CA PHE A 33 2.66 6.98 0.95
C PHE A 33 3.61 5.80 1.18
N ALA A 34 3.32 4.66 0.57
CA ALA A 34 4.18 3.47 0.67
C ALA A 34 4.31 2.73 -0.66
N GLY A 35 5.30 1.84 -0.75
CA GLY A 35 5.54 0.96 -1.89
C GLY A 35 5.65 -0.50 -1.47
N HIS A 36 6.55 -1.25 -2.12
CA HIS A 36 6.93 -2.64 -1.84
C HIS A 36 5.87 -3.72 -2.14
N THR A 37 4.58 -3.48 -1.93
CA THR A 37 3.53 -4.52 -2.04
C THR A 37 3.23 -4.98 -3.46
N HIS A 38 3.65 -4.20 -4.47
CA HIS A 38 3.37 -4.45 -5.89
C HIS A 38 1.88 -4.66 -6.17
N THR A 39 1.02 -4.10 -5.32
CA THR A 39 -0.44 -4.07 -5.46
C THR A 39 -0.89 -2.70 -4.97
N ALA A 40 -1.62 -1.98 -5.83
CA ALA A 40 -2.11 -0.66 -5.51
C ALA A 40 -3.16 -0.70 -4.39
N MET A 41 -3.15 0.33 -3.56
CA MET A 41 -4.02 0.49 -2.41
C MET A 41 -4.29 1.98 -2.19
N ASP A 42 -5.52 2.33 -1.81
CA ASP A 42 -5.89 3.67 -1.40
C ASP A 42 -7.01 3.53 -0.35
N ALA A 43 -6.66 3.67 0.93
CA ALA A 43 -7.58 3.42 2.03
C ALA A 43 -7.36 4.39 3.18
N ASN A 44 -8.42 4.64 3.97
CA ASN A 44 -8.30 5.38 5.21
C ASN A 44 -8.00 4.42 6.37
N ILE A 45 -6.89 4.63 7.07
CA ILE A 45 -6.44 3.86 8.22
C ILE A 45 -6.15 4.85 9.35
N GLN A 46 -6.87 4.72 10.48
CA GLN A 46 -6.73 5.62 11.63
C GLN A 46 -6.87 7.11 11.28
N GLY A 47 -7.74 7.45 10.32
CA GLY A 47 -7.93 8.82 9.85
C GLY A 47 -6.92 9.27 8.79
N CYS A 48 -5.82 8.54 8.60
CA CYS A 48 -4.80 8.82 7.59
C CYS A 48 -5.14 8.14 6.26
N ARG A 49 -5.06 8.87 5.14
CA ARG A 49 -5.18 8.27 3.80
C ARG A 49 -3.86 7.59 3.42
N VAL A 50 -3.84 6.26 3.42
CA VAL A 50 -2.70 5.44 3.03
C VAL A 50 -2.80 5.10 1.55
N VAL A 51 -1.77 5.45 0.77
CA VAL A 51 -1.75 5.23 -0.67
C VAL A 51 -0.48 4.46 -1.09
N ILE A 52 -0.70 3.42 -1.90
CA ILE A 52 0.33 2.64 -2.58
C ILE A 52 -0.05 2.59 -4.06
N ASN A 53 0.84 3.06 -4.95
CA ASN A 53 0.59 3.08 -6.39
C ASN A 53 1.82 2.58 -7.17
N PRO A 54 2.17 1.29 -7.07
CA PRO A 54 3.39 0.74 -7.65
C PRO A 54 3.19 0.47 -9.15
N LEU A 55 4.16 0.82 -9.99
CA LEU A 55 4.16 0.38 -11.39
C LEU A 55 4.37 -1.14 -11.50
N GLY A 56 5.22 -1.70 -10.63
CA GLY A 56 5.54 -3.13 -10.59
C GLY A 56 6.54 -3.56 -11.66
N TYR A 57 6.72 -4.87 -11.78
CA TYR A 57 7.50 -5.52 -12.83
C TYR A 57 6.73 -5.58 -14.16
N PRO A 58 7.40 -5.80 -15.30
CA PRO A 58 6.74 -5.83 -16.62
C PRO A 58 5.54 -6.78 -16.72
N ASP A 59 5.56 -7.91 -16.01
CA ASP A 59 4.49 -8.91 -15.96
C ASP A 59 3.35 -8.57 -14.97
N GLU A 60 3.53 -7.53 -14.16
CA GLU A 60 2.53 -7.01 -13.21
C GLU A 60 1.76 -5.79 -13.76
N ILE A 61 2.29 -5.14 -14.81
CA ILE A 61 1.66 -3.98 -15.45
C ILE A 61 0.25 -4.35 -15.94
N GLY A 62 -0.73 -3.55 -15.53
CA GLY A 62 -2.14 -3.77 -15.83
C GLY A 62 -2.84 -4.81 -14.96
N ARG A 63 -2.14 -5.40 -13.98
CA ARG A 63 -2.68 -6.43 -13.06
C ARG A 63 -2.62 -6.03 -11.59
N ASN A 64 -1.68 -5.15 -11.24
CA ASN A 64 -1.46 -4.68 -9.88
C ASN A 64 -2.30 -3.44 -9.49
N GLY A 65 -3.17 -2.96 -10.36
CA GLY A 65 -4.00 -1.78 -10.10
C GLY A 65 -3.24 -0.44 -10.15
N TYR A 66 -2.03 -0.41 -10.73
CA TYR A 66 -1.31 0.85 -10.99
C TYR A 66 -2.21 1.87 -11.69
N ARG A 67 -2.20 3.10 -11.16
CA ARG A 67 -2.92 4.26 -11.69
C ARG A 67 -1.92 5.22 -12.31
N ASP A 68 -1.81 5.19 -13.64
CA ASP A 68 -1.02 6.18 -14.38
C ASP A 68 -1.59 7.59 -14.17
N GLY A 69 -0.73 8.57 -13.95
CA GLY A 69 -1.15 9.95 -13.66
C GLY A 69 -1.93 10.14 -12.36
N CYS A 70 -1.81 9.23 -11.38
CA CYS A 70 -2.49 9.37 -10.08
C CYS A 70 -2.10 10.68 -9.37
N LEU A 71 -3.00 11.67 -9.40
CA LEU A 71 -2.86 12.94 -8.71
C LEU A 71 -3.58 12.91 -7.36
N ILE A 72 -2.92 13.41 -6.32
CA ILE A 72 -3.51 13.59 -4.99
C ILE A 72 -3.44 15.07 -4.64
N GLU A 73 -4.63 15.69 -4.60
CA GLU A 73 -4.80 17.07 -4.15
C GLU A 73 -4.86 17.09 -2.61
N VAL A 74 -4.27 18.12 -2.00
CA VAL A 74 -4.10 18.26 -0.54
C VAL A 74 -4.83 19.46 0.02
#